data_AF-A0A412G4A0-F1
#
_entry.id   AF-A0A412G4A0-F1
#
_cell.length_a   1.000
_cell.length_b   1.000
_cell.length_c   1.000
_cell.angle_alpha   90.00
_cell.angle_beta   90.00
_cell.angle_gamma   90.00
#
_symmetry.space_group_name_H-M   'P 1'
#
loop_
_entity.id
_entity.type
_entity.pdbx_description
1 polymer ?
#
loop_
_entity_poly.entity_id
_entity_poly.type
_entity_poly.pdbx_seq_one_letter_code
_entity_poly.pdbx_strand_id
1 'polypeptide(L)'
;MENQALTIVEGLLFIVGDEGLTLPQCAAVLDISESEARRVLEDLQRMYAEDQRGIEVVDYGGVFKFVSKALIHPYAQKLFANAKNTALSQSALETLAIIAYKQPITRVEIEEIRGVGCDMMLRKLQARGLIREAGRSEAPGRPILFEVTEEFMDSFKLVSLNELPELPDYTESESEDLFE
;
A
#
# COMPACT_ATOMS: atom_id res chain seq x y z
N MET A 1 -26.45 2.03 -28.24
CA MET A 1 -25.39 1.01 -28.05
C MET A 1 -24.02 1.65 -27.93
N GLU A 2 -23.59 2.51 -28.86
CA GLU A 2 -22.26 3.14 -28.82
C GLU A 2 -21.95 3.91 -27.52
N ASN A 3 -22.90 4.71 -27.04
CA ASN A 3 -22.75 5.43 -25.76
C ASN A 3 -22.71 4.50 -24.54
N GLN A 4 -23.35 3.33 -24.61
CA GLN A 4 -23.34 2.35 -23.52
C GLN A 4 -22.01 1.60 -23.46
N ALA A 5 -21.41 1.28 -24.61
CA ALA A 5 -20.08 0.66 -24.67
C ALA A 5 -19.01 1.58 -24.07
N LEU A 6 -19.05 2.88 -24.38
CA LEU A 6 -18.16 3.88 -23.78
C LEU A 6 -18.25 3.89 -22.24
N THR A 7 -19.46 3.98 -21.70
CA THR A 7 -19.70 3.97 -20.24
C THR A 7 -19.21 2.67 -19.59
N ILE A 8 -19.40 1.52 -20.24
CA ILE A 8 -18.91 0.23 -19.72
C ILE A 8 -17.38 0.22 -19.70
N VAL A 9 -16.72 0.60 -20.80
CA VAL A 9 -15.24 0.60 -20.88
C VAL A 9 -14.64 1.60 -19.88
N GLU A 10 -15.23 2.77 -19.73
CA GLU A 10 -14.87 3.75 -18.71
C GLU A 10 -14.91 3.12 -17.30
N GLY A 11 -16.00 2.45 -16.95
CA GLY A 11 -16.12 1.75 -15.67
C GLY A 11 -15.08 0.64 -15.50
N LEU A 12 -14.84 -0.16 -16.56
CA LEU A 12 -13.85 -1.24 -16.53
C LEU A 12 -12.42 -0.71 -16.34
N LEU A 13 -12.03 0.34 -17.07
CA LEU A 13 -10.71 0.96 -16.93
C LEU A 13 -10.52 1.54 -15.52
N PHE A 14 -11.58 2.09 -14.91
CA PHE A 14 -11.53 2.56 -13.52
C PHE A 14 -11.34 1.41 -12.52
N ILE A 15 -12.05 0.29 -12.70
CA ILE A 15 -11.97 -0.89 -11.81
C ILE A 15 -10.59 -1.54 -11.89
N VAL A 16 -10.04 -1.70 -13.09
CA VAL A 16 -8.77 -2.41 -13.32
C VAL A 16 -7.56 -1.55 -12.92
N GLY A 17 -7.68 -0.22 -12.98
CA GLY A 17 -6.64 0.69 -12.49
C GLY A 17 -5.32 0.55 -13.27
N ASP A 18 -4.22 0.39 -12.55
CA ASP A 18 -2.86 0.45 -13.12
C ASP A 18 -2.50 -0.71 -14.05
N GLU A 19 -3.19 -1.85 -13.92
CA GLU A 19 -3.02 -3.01 -14.79
C GLU A 19 -3.51 -2.72 -16.22
N GLY A 20 -4.53 -1.88 -16.36
CA GLY A 20 -5.16 -1.53 -17.64
C GLY A 20 -5.89 -2.68 -18.32
N LEU A 21 -6.50 -2.38 -19.46
CA LEU A 21 -7.30 -3.30 -20.26
C LEU A 21 -6.68 -3.44 -21.65
N THR A 22 -6.50 -4.68 -22.11
CA THR A 22 -6.05 -4.93 -23.49
C THR A 22 -7.20 -4.86 -24.49
N LEU A 23 -6.86 -4.58 -25.76
CA LEU A 23 -7.86 -4.57 -26.83
C LEU A 23 -8.65 -5.90 -26.96
N PRO A 24 -8.02 -7.09 -26.91
CA PRO A 24 -8.75 -8.36 -26.96
C PRO A 24 -9.66 -8.58 -25.74
N GLN A 25 -9.24 -8.16 -24.54
CA GLN A 25 -10.10 -8.25 -23.35
C GLN A 25 -11.31 -7.33 -23.46
N CYS A 26 -11.13 -6.11 -23.95
CA CYS A 26 -12.22 -5.16 -24.18
C CYS A 26 -13.24 -5.73 -25.20
N ALA A 27 -12.76 -6.24 -26.33
CA ALA A 27 -13.59 -6.87 -27.35
C ALA A 27 -14.39 -8.07 -26.80
N ALA A 28 -13.72 -8.94 -26.03
CA ALA A 28 -14.35 -10.12 -25.45
C ALA A 28 -15.43 -9.79 -24.40
N VAL A 29 -15.18 -8.80 -23.53
CA VAL A 29 -16.15 -8.41 -22.48
C VAL A 29 -17.38 -7.72 -23.06
N LEU A 30 -17.20 -6.94 -24.14
CA LEU A 30 -18.29 -6.23 -24.81
C LEU A 30 -19.02 -7.08 -25.86
N ASP A 31 -18.52 -8.26 -26.19
CA ASP A 31 -19.02 -9.12 -27.27
C ASP A 31 -19.06 -8.39 -28.63
N ILE A 32 -17.95 -7.71 -28.96
CA ILE A 32 -17.77 -6.94 -30.21
C ILE A 32 -16.44 -7.29 -30.90
N SER A 33 -16.25 -6.83 -32.13
CA SER A 33 -14.98 -6.98 -32.83
C SER A 33 -13.86 -6.13 -32.22
N GLU A 34 -12.60 -6.55 -32.36
CA GLU A 34 -11.45 -5.73 -31.95
C GLU A 34 -11.40 -4.37 -32.65
N SER A 35 -11.88 -4.28 -33.90
CA SER A 35 -12.01 -3.00 -34.60
C SER A 35 -13.00 -2.05 -33.94
N GLU A 36 -14.13 -2.57 -33.44
CA GLU A 36 -15.13 -1.76 -32.74
C GLU A 36 -14.64 -1.39 -31.35
N ALA A 37 -14.03 -2.33 -30.61
CA ALA A 37 -13.41 -2.05 -29.32
C ALA A 37 -12.33 -0.96 -29.42
N ARG A 38 -11.53 -1.00 -30.49
CA ARG A 38 -10.53 0.04 -30.78
C ARG A 38 -11.19 1.40 -30.98
N ARG A 39 -12.28 1.46 -31.75
CA ARG A 39 -13.03 2.71 -31.95
C ARG A 39 -13.57 3.26 -30.62
N VAL A 40 -14.15 2.40 -29.78
CA VAL A 40 -14.67 2.78 -28.46
C VAL A 40 -13.55 3.35 -27.57
N LEU A 41 -12.37 2.71 -27.56
CA LEU A 41 -11.21 3.19 -26.80
C LEU A 41 -10.68 4.52 -27.34
N GLU A 42 -10.57 4.68 -28.65
CA GLU A 42 -10.15 5.94 -29.30
C GLU A 42 -11.14 7.09 -29.03
N ASP A 43 -12.44 6.80 -29.05
CA ASP A 43 -13.49 7.74 -28.68
C ASP A 43 -13.36 8.17 -27.22
N LEU A 44 -13.13 7.21 -26.32
CA LEU A 44 -12.91 7.49 -24.90
C LEU A 44 -11.64 8.33 -24.68
N GLN A 45 -10.55 8.05 -25.40
CA GLN A 45 -9.34 8.86 -25.39
C GLN A 45 -9.63 10.31 -25.79
N ARG A 46 -10.38 10.53 -26.88
CA ARG A 46 -10.77 11.87 -27.32
C ARG A 46 -11.60 12.62 -26.28
N MET A 47 -12.58 11.94 -25.67
CA MET A 47 -13.42 12.54 -24.61
C MET A 47 -12.60 12.95 -23.39
N TYR A 48 -11.60 12.15 -23.02
CA TYR A 48 -10.75 12.41 -21.87
C TYR A 48 -9.58 13.35 -22.17
N ALA A 49 -9.27 13.60 -23.45
CA ALA A 49 -8.25 14.57 -23.86
C ALA A 49 -8.66 16.03 -23.56
N GLU A 50 -9.95 16.33 -23.38
CA GLU A 50 -10.47 17.68 -23.12
C GLU A 50 -9.85 18.37 -21.89
N ASP A 51 -9.59 19.69 -21.98
CA ASP A 51 -8.89 20.48 -20.95
C ASP A 51 -9.57 20.49 -19.57
N GLN A 52 -10.87 20.21 -19.50
CA GLN A 52 -11.62 20.20 -18.24
C GLN A 52 -11.53 18.86 -17.46
N ARG A 53 -10.71 17.91 -17.91
CA ARG A 53 -10.52 16.59 -17.29
C ARG A 53 -9.12 16.47 -16.67
N GLY A 54 -9.04 15.96 -15.44
CA GLY A 54 -7.76 15.73 -14.74
C GLY A 54 -7.07 14.39 -15.06
N ILE A 55 -7.77 13.46 -15.70
CA ILE A 55 -7.26 12.15 -16.12
C ILE A 55 -7.39 12.00 -17.63
N GLU A 56 -6.59 11.11 -18.20
CA GLU A 56 -6.57 10.75 -19.62
C GLU A 56 -6.47 9.24 -19.80
N VAL A 57 -6.88 8.75 -20.97
CA VAL A 57 -6.71 7.34 -21.34
C VAL A 57 -5.49 7.23 -22.25
N VAL A 58 -4.54 6.37 -21.89
CA VAL A 58 -3.29 6.16 -22.64
C VAL A 58 -3.20 4.73 -23.13
N ASP A 59 -2.60 4.55 -24.31
CA ASP A 59 -2.25 3.24 -24.88
C ASP A 59 -0.75 2.98 -24.68
N TYR A 60 -0.42 2.00 -23.84
CA TYR A 60 0.94 1.51 -23.66
C TYR A 60 1.09 0.14 -24.31
N GLY A 61 1.34 0.14 -25.63
CA GLY A 61 1.65 -1.09 -26.36
C GLY A 61 0.48 -2.08 -26.44
N GLY A 62 -0.74 -1.57 -26.54
CA GLY A 62 -1.98 -2.36 -26.60
C GLY A 62 -2.70 -2.52 -25.26
N VAL A 63 -2.18 -1.90 -24.19
CA VAL A 63 -2.80 -1.84 -22.86
C VAL A 63 -3.30 -0.42 -22.61
N PHE A 64 -4.62 -0.28 -22.47
CA PHE A 64 -5.29 0.99 -22.23
C PHE A 64 -5.53 1.19 -20.74
N LYS A 65 -5.23 2.37 -20.20
CA LYS A 65 -5.52 2.70 -18.79
C LYS A 65 -5.74 4.18 -18.54
N PHE A 66 -6.41 4.48 -17.43
CA PHE A 66 -6.45 5.84 -16.93
C PHE A 66 -5.12 6.24 -16.30
N VAL A 67 -4.67 7.45 -16.60
CA VAL A 67 -3.56 8.11 -15.92
C VAL A 67 -3.95 9.55 -15.60
N SER A 68 -3.31 10.14 -14.60
CA SER A 68 -3.46 11.57 -14.34
C SER A 68 -2.74 12.40 -15.41
N LYS A 69 -3.36 13.47 -15.90
CA LYS A 69 -2.70 14.41 -16.81
C LYS A 69 -1.51 15.09 -16.14
N ALA A 70 -0.53 15.51 -16.93
CA ALA A 70 0.67 16.19 -16.44
C ALA A 70 0.38 17.43 -15.57
N LEU A 71 -0.70 18.17 -15.85
CA LEU A 71 -1.14 19.32 -15.05
C LEU A 71 -1.39 18.95 -13.58
N ILE A 72 -1.83 17.71 -13.33
CA ILE A 72 -2.13 17.21 -11.99
C ILE A 72 -0.84 16.92 -11.22
N HIS A 73 0.28 16.64 -11.88
CA HIS A 73 1.54 16.25 -11.25
C HIS A 73 1.98 17.15 -10.07
N PRO A 74 2.07 18.49 -10.18
CA PRO A 74 2.43 19.34 -9.03
C PRO A 74 1.40 19.32 -7.89
N TYR A 75 0.13 19.01 -8.17
CA TYR A 75 -0.92 18.89 -7.15
C TYR A 75 -0.90 17.51 -6.49
N ALA A 76 -0.71 16.45 -7.28
CA ALA A 76 -0.44 15.10 -6.81
C ALA A 76 0.81 15.09 -5.92
N GLN A 77 1.88 15.80 -6.29
CA GLN A 77 3.05 15.98 -5.44
C GLN A 77 2.71 16.65 -4.09
N LYS A 78 1.78 17.61 -4.02
CA LYS A 78 1.35 18.19 -2.74
C LYS A 78 0.47 17.24 -1.93
N LEU A 79 -0.45 16.53 -2.60
CA LEU A 79 -1.29 15.50 -2.01
C LEU A 79 -0.44 14.36 -1.44
N PHE A 80 0.60 13.95 -2.17
CA PHE A 80 1.48 12.83 -1.84
C PHE A 80 2.78 13.23 -1.14
N ALA A 81 3.14 14.52 -1.08
CA ALA A 81 4.12 15.02 -0.12
C ALA A 81 3.63 14.75 1.31
N ASN A 82 2.31 14.72 1.50
CA ASN A 82 1.68 14.21 2.72
C ASN A 82 1.56 12.67 2.74
N ALA A 83 1.76 11.97 1.62
CA ALA A 83 1.65 10.51 1.45
C ALA A 83 3.00 9.76 1.40
N LYS A 84 4.06 10.31 2.03
CA LYS A 84 4.90 9.46 2.88
C LYS A 84 4.07 8.75 3.97
N ASN A 85 2.81 9.17 4.17
CA ASN A 85 1.81 8.58 5.04
C ASN A 85 0.64 7.94 4.24
N THR A 86 0.72 6.67 3.86
CA THR A 86 -0.37 5.82 4.36
C THR A 86 0.06 5.48 5.76
N ALA A 87 -0.46 6.22 6.74
CA ALA A 87 -0.16 6.01 8.15
C ALA A 87 -0.16 4.50 8.42
N LEU A 88 0.86 4.02 9.13
CA LEU A 88 0.83 2.66 9.62
C LEU A 88 -0.50 2.50 10.37
N SER A 89 -1.25 1.46 10.02
CA SER A 89 -2.42 1.09 10.83
C SER A 89 -1.94 0.90 12.27
N GLN A 90 -2.80 1.11 13.25
CA GLN A 90 -2.44 0.95 14.67
C GLN A 90 -1.71 -0.37 14.94
N SER A 91 -2.24 -1.48 14.39
CA SER A 91 -1.59 -2.80 14.46
C SER A 91 -0.20 -2.87 13.82
N ALA A 92 0.06 -2.13 12.74
CA ALA A 92 1.37 -2.09 12.10
C ALA A 92 2.35 -1.20 12.90
N LEU A 93 1.86 -0.13 13.50
CA LEU A 93 2.64 0.76 14.35
C LEU A 93 3.03 0.07 15.67
N GLU A 94 2.11 -0.67 16.30
CA GLU A 94 2.39 -1.52 17.45
C GLU A 94 3.45 -2.58 17.14
N THR A 95 3.29 -3.28 16.00
CA THR A 95 4.25 -4.30 15.58
C THR A 95 5.64 -3.67 15.34
N LEU A 96 5.70 -2.51 14.69
CA LEU A 96 6.94 -1.79 14.45
C LEU A 96 7.58 -1.32 15.76
N ALA A 97 6.79 -0.81 16.72
CA ALA A 97 7.28 -0.38 18.02
C ALA A 97 7.91 -1.54 18.79
N ILE A 98 7.24 -2.71 18.85
CA ILE A 98 7.79 -3.91 19.49
C ILE A 98 9.15 -4.27 18.90
N ILE A 99 9.27 -4.27 17.56
CA ILE A 99 10.55 -4.55 16.90
C ILE A 99 11.60 -3.49 17.30
N ALA A 100 11.27 -2.19 17.24
CA ALA A 100 12.21 -1.13 17.57
C ALA A 100 12.79 -1.24 18.99
N TYR A 101 11.97 -1.60 19.99
CA TYR A 101 12.38 -1.70 21.40
C TYR A 101 12.98 -3.06 21.79
N LYS A 102 12.68 -4.14 21.07
CA LYS A 102 13.07 -5.51 21.46
C LYS A 102 13.95 -6.22 20.43
N GLN A 103 14.31 -5.56 19.33
CA GLN A 103 15.21 -6.14 18.33
C GLN A 103 16.56 -6.60 18.92
N PRO A 104 17.15 -7.67 18.38
CA PRO A 104 16.59 -8.55 17.35
C PRO A 104 15.50 -9.50 17.94
N ILE A 105 14.33 -9.58 17.30
CA ILE A 105 13.16 -10.34 17.81
C ILE A 105 12.52 -11.23 16.73
N THR A 106 11.95 -12.37 17.11
CA THR A 106 11.28 -13.31 16.21
C THR A 106 9.78 -13.01 16.04
N ARG A 107 9.18 -13.51 14.95
CA ARG A 107 7.71 -13.42 14.74
C ARG A 107 6.91 -13.97 15.92
N VAL A 108 7.34 -15.08 16.50
CA VAL A 108 6.61 -15.76 17.59
C VAL A 108 6.59 -14.88 18.84
N GLU A 109 7.73 -14.31 19.21
CA GLU A 109 7.82 -13.39 20.36
C GLU A 109 6.99 -12.11 20.14
N ILE A 110 6.94 -11.59 18.91
CA ILE A 110 6.06 -10.46 18.57
C ILE A 110 4.59 -10.83 18.77
N GLU A 111 4.17 -12.01 18.34
CA GLU A 111 2.79 -12.49 18.49
C GLU A 111 2.43 -12.73 19.96
N GLU A 112 3.37 -13.23 20.77
CA GLU A 112 3.19 -13.40 22.21
C GLU A 112 2.97 -12.05 22.91
N ILE A 113 3.76 -11.03 22.58
CA ILE A 113 3.60 -9.68 23.14
C ILE A 113 2.29 -9.04 22.67
N ARG A 114 1.91 -9.20 21.40
CA ARG A 114 0.68 -8.61 20.84
C ARG A 114 -0.59 -9.38 21.20
N GLY A 115 -0.48 -10.65 21.58
CA GLY A 115 -1.61 -11.57 21.77
C GLY A 115 -2.36 -11.96 20.48
N VAL A 116 -1.90 -11.51 19.31
CA VAL A 116 -2.54 -11.78 18.00
C VAL A 116 -1.51 -11.89 16.87
N GLY A 117 -1.88 -12.61 15.80
CA GLY A 117 -1.02 -12.82 14.63
C GLY A 117 -0.50 -11.53 13.98
N CYS A 118 0.73 -11.57 13.45
CA CYS A 118 1.41 -10.39 12.90
C CYS A 118 1.99 -10.56 11.48
N ASP A 119 1.77 -11.70 10.81
CA ASP A 119 2.33 -12.01 9.48
C ASP A 119 2.14 -10.90 8.44
N MET A 120 0.92 -10.38 8.33
CA MET A 120 0.60 -9.33 7.37
C MET A 120 1.30 -8.00 7.70
N MET A 121 1.50 -7.71 8.99
CA MET A 121 2.21 -6.50 9.43
C MET A 121 3.69 -6.60 9.13
N LEU A 122 4.33 -7.75 9.40
CA LEU A 122 5.72 -8.00 9.05
C LEU A 122 5.98 -7.82 7.56
N ARG A 123 5.15 -8.44 6.70
CA ARG A 123 5.26 -8.27 5.23
C ARG A 123 5.11 -6.81 4.81
N LYS A 124 4.16 -6.08 5.41
CA LYS A 124 3.90 -4.66 5.11
C LYS A 124 5.05 -3.75 5.54
N LEU A 125 5.63 -4.01 6.71
CA LEU A 125 6.76 -3.25 7.25
C LEU A 125 8.04 -3.53 6.44
N GLN A 126 8.29 -4.78 6.06
CA GLN A 126 9.39 -5.15 5.17
C GLN A 126 9.23 -4.53 3.76
N ALA A 127 8.04 -4.57 3.19
CA ALA A 127 7.75 -3.96 1.89
C ALA A 127 7.95 -2.44 1.90
N ARG A 128 7.80 -1.80 3.05
CA ARG A 128 8.10 -0.37 3.27
C ARG A 128 9.56 -0.10 3.63
N GLY A 129 10.38 -1.13 3.72
CA GLY A 129 11.79 -1.01 4.10
C GLY A 129 12.01 -0.55 5.53
N LEU A 130 11.01 -0.54 6.42
CA LEU A 130 11.15 -0.10 7.81
C LEU A 130 11.79 -1.17 8.72
N ILE A 131 11.70 -2.44 8.32
CA ILE A 131 12.32 -3.57 9.02
C ILE A 131 13.01 -4.51 8.02
N ARG A 132 13.97 -5.28 8.50
CA ARG A 132 14.70 -6.30 7.73
C ARG A 132 14.98 -7.55 8.57
N GLU A 133 15.39 -8.62 7.90
CA GLU A 133 15.84 -9.83 8.58
C GLU A 133 17.25 -9.62 9.17
N ALA A 134 17.42 -10.03 10.42
CA ALA A 134 18.65 -9.92 11.22
C ALA A 134 19.36 -11.28 11.38
N GLY A 135 18.98 -12.28 10.60
CA GLY A 135 19.45 -13.66 10.72
C GLY A 135 18.40 -14.58 11.34
N ARG A 136 18.85 -15.63 12.03
CA ARG A 136 17.99 -16.66 12.63
C ARG A 136 18.35 -16.91 14.08
N SER A 137 17.34 -17.18 14.90
CA SER A 137 17.50 -17.58 16.30
C SER A 137 18.06 -19.01 16.41
N GLU A 138 18.69 -19.30 17.55
CA GLU A 138 19.16 -20.63 17.94
C GLU A 138 18.06 -21.48 18.59
N ALA A 139 16.86 -20.92 18.79
CA ALA A 139 15.70 -21.66 19.27
C ALA A 139 15.28 -22.79 18.29
N PRO A 140 14.59 -23.84 18.78
CA PRO A 140 14.06 -24.90 17.93
C PRO A 140 13.25 -24.37 16.75
N GLY A 141 13.54 -24.86 15.54
CA GLY A 141 12.92 -24.37 14.30
C GLY A 141 13.62 -23.16 13.66
N ARG A 142 14.65 -22.59 14.30
CA ARG A 142 15.49 -21.48 13.81
C ARG A 142 14.68 -20.35 13.17
N PRO A 143 13.74 -19.74 13.93
CA PRO A 143 12.89 -18.67 13.41
C PRO A 143 13.71 -17.45 12.99
N ILE A 144 13.19 -16.71 12.01
CA ILE A 144 13.80 -15.49 11.49
C ILE A 144 13.75 -14.39 12.56
N LEU A 145 14.85 -13.67 12.73
CA LEU A 145 14.95 -12.47 13.57
C LEU A 145 14.69 -11.22 12.72
N PHE A 146 14.01 -10.24 13.29
CA PHE A 146 13.71 -8.96 12.67
C PHE A 146 14.34 -7.81 13.44
N GLU A 147 14.77 -6.80 12.70
CA GLU A 147 15.32 -5.54 13.22
C GLU A 147 14.90 -4.36 12.32
N VAL A 148 14.99 -3.13 12.83
CA VAL A 148 14.68 -1.92 12.06
C VAL A 148 15.83 -1.56 11.12
N THR A 149 15.53 -0.73 10.12
CA THR A 149 16.49 -0.30 9.10
C THR A 149 16.95 1.13 9.30
N GLU A 150 17.91 1.58 8.48
CA GLU A 150 18.26 3.00 8.39
C GLU A 150 17.07 3.86 7.90
N GLU A 151 16.22 3.33 7.00
CA GLU A 151 15.00 4.02 6.56
C GLU A 151 14.02 4.29 7.72
N PHE A 152 13.96 3.39 8.71
CA PHE A 152 13.23 3.67 9.95
C PHE A 152 13.85 4.85 10.71
N MET A 153 15.17 4.85 10.88
CA MET A 153 15.88 5.95 11.56
C MET A 153 15.62 7.30 10.87
N ASP A 154 15.72 7.34 9.54
CA ASP A 154 15.46 8.52 8.73
C ASP A 154 13.98 8.96 8.79
N SER A 155 13.05 8.01 8.75
CA SER A 155 11.61 8.26 8.82
C SER A 155 11.20 8.86 10.16
N PHE A 156 11.78 8.38 11.26
CA PHE A 156 11.51 8.84 12.61
C PHE A 156 12.48 9.93 13.09
N LYS A 157 13.42 10.34 12.24
CA LYS A 157 14.44 11.39 12.50
C LYS A 157 15.27 11.12 13.76
N LEU A 158 15.66 9.86 13.93
CA LEU A 158 16.48 9.39 15.05
C LEU A 158 17.92 9.24 14.57
N VAL A 159 18.89 9.66 15.39
CA VAL A 159 20.32 9.40 15.12
C VAL A 159 20.76 8.06 15.73
N SER A 160 20.05 7.60 16.75
CA SER A 160 20.30 6.33 17.44
C SER A 160 19.02 5.77 18.05
N LEU A 161 18.94 4.45 18.22
CA LEU A 161 17.82 3.80 18.92
C LEU A 161 17.73 4.21 20.39
N ASN A 162 18.81 4.71 20.97
CA ASN A 162 18.82 5.25 22.34
C ASN A 162 17.97 6.52 22.51
N GLU A 163 17.55 7.14 21.40
CA GLU A 163 16.67 8.31 21.40
C GLU A 163 15.18 7.92 21.46
N LEU A 164 14.88 6.62 21.41
CA LEU A 164 13.51 6.14 21.63
C LEU A 164 13.07 6.47 23.06
N PRO A 165 11.84 6.98 23.26
CA PRO A 165 11.30 7.24 24.59
C PRO A 165 11.38 6.01 25.49
N GLU A 166 11.61 6.20 26.79
CA GLU A 166 11.48 5.09 27.74
C GLU A 166 10.04 4.58 27.74
N LEU A 167 9.88 3.26 27.77
CA LEU A 167 8.57 2.66 27.92
C LEU A 167 8.01 3.03 29.30
N PRO A 168 6.74 3.45 29.41
CA PRO A 168 6.14 3.72 30.70
C PRO A 168 6.20 2.46 31.58
N ASP A 169 6.60 2.63 32.84
CA ASP A 169 6.52 1.58 33.84
C ASP A 169 5.05 1.24 34.08
N TYR A 170 4.56 0.18 33.45
CA TYR A 170 3.31 -0.46 33.84
C TYR A 170 3.56 -1.25 35.12
N THR A 171 3.61 -0.57 36.27
CA THR A 171 3.35 -1.23 37.55
C THR A 171 1.88 -1.63 37.59
N GLU A 172 1.63 -2.92 37.77
CA GLU A 172 0.32 -3.53 37.97
C GLU A 172 -0.52 -2.74 39.00
N SER A 173 -1.54 -2.02 38.53
CA SER A 173 -2.61 -1.53 39.40
C SER A 173 -3.93 -1.39 38.63
N GLU A 174 -4.40 -2.49 38.04
CA GLU A 174 -5.82 -2.66 37.71
C GLU A 174 -6.25 -4.07 38.08
N SER A 175 -6.19 -4.35 39.39
CA SER A 175 -6.91 -5.45 40.00
C SER A 175 -7.69 -4.92 41.19
N GLU A 176 -8.66 -4.04 40.97
CA GLU A 176 -9.75 -3.80 41.92
C GLU A 176 -10.93 -3.10 41.20
N ASP A 177 -12.09 -3.75 41.35
CA ASP A 177 -13.45 -3.22 41.17
C ASP A 177 -14.01 -3.00 39.76
N LEU A 178 -14.37 -4.11 39.10
CA LEU A 178 -15.37 -4.11 38.02
C LEU A 178 -16.60 -5.00 38.34
N PHE A 179 -16.93 -5.15 39.61
CA PHE A 179 -18.19 -5.76 40.07
C PHE A 179 -18.74 -5.01 41.30
N GLU A 180 -19.28 -3.82 41.07
CA GLU A 180 -20.41 -3.28 41.85
C GLU A 180 -21.51 -2.78 40.91
#